data_AF-A0A928LA94-F1
#
_entry.id   AF-A0A928LA94-F1
#
_cell.length_a   1.000
_cell.length_b   1.000
_cell.length_c   1.000
_cell.angle_alpha   90.00
_cell.angle_beta   90.00
_cell.angle_gamma   90.00
#
_symmetry.space_group_name_H-M   'P 1'
#
loop_
_entity.id
_entity.type
_entity.pdbx_description
1 polymer ?
#
loop_
_entity_poly.entity_id
_entity_poly.type
_entity_poly.pdbx_seq_one_letter_code
_entity_poly.pdbx_strand_id
1 'polypeptide(L)'
;MKRFSPVIAACLAVSLVFAGCADNKESKPIITDSSPAVITIPTQNLEHQDDEKCEDAFRELFNSIYAPNCGDSFFKYMYPDAAIEKMKSTGEYASLVSTYNSNQSEFIAMMKATPKITEFTSVTPLTESQIAAAKRYLVNLSKDILPDLRPDDLVITEGFEVKCNIIDYNEREDTDTECMVKLEGDGWKAVTFSAEGLEQNFPETPTE
;
A
#
# COMPACT_ATOMS: atom_id res chain seq x y z
N MET A 1 16.47 -33.68 8.25
CA MET A 1 15.44 -33.32 7.24
C MET A 1 14.95 -31.92 7.58
N LYS A 2 15.43 -30.89 6.87
CA LYS A 2 14.97 -29.51 7.06
C LYS A 2 13.77 -29.31 6.14
N ARG A 3 12.60 -29.06 6.70
CA ARG A 3 11.38 -28.72 5.96
C ARG A 3 11.46 -27.23 5.64
N PHE A 4 11.59 -26.91 4.35
CA PHE A 4 11.37 -25.56 3.86
C PHE A 4 9.86 -25.37 3.70
N SER A 5 9.27 -24.47 4.47
CA SER A 5 7.93 -23.95 4.19
C SER A 5 8.08 -22.76 3.25
N PRO A 6 7.40 -22.74 2.09
CA PRO A 6 7.39 -21.56 1.23
C PRO A 6 6.51 -20.48 1.87
N VAL A 7 7.11 -19.32 2.14
CA VAL A 7 6.38 -18.10 2.50
C VAL A 7 5.66 -17.63 1.24
N ILE A 8 4.34 -17.72 1.24
CA ILE A 8 3.50 -17.14 0.20
C ILE A 8 3.41 -15.66 0.52
N ALA A 9 4.19 -14.84 -0.20
CA ALA A 9 3.96 -13.41 -0.26
C ALA A 9 2.49 -13.20 -0.68
N ALA A 10 1.69 -12.60 0.20
CA ALA A 10 0.32 -12.23 -0.10
C ALA A 10 0.38 -11.03 -1.05
N CYS A 11 0.62 -11.29 -2.35
CA CYS A 11 0.47 -10.30 -3.40
C CYS A 11 -1.00 -9.87 -3.42
N LEU A 12 -1.33 -8.79 -2.72
CA LEU A 12 -2.54 -8.01 -2.94
C LEU A 12 -2.39 -7.27 -4.28
N ALA A 13 -2.34 -8.04 -5.36
CA ALA A 13 -2.57 -7.52 -6.69
C ALA A 13 -4.05 -7.16 -6.79
N VAL A 14 -4.39 -5.93 -6.39
CA VAL A 14 -5.67 -5.30 -6.72
C VAL A 14 -5.66 -5.10 -8.24
N SER A 15 -6.03 -6.15 -8.97
CA SER A 15 -6.28 -6.08 -10.40
C SER A 15 -7.62 -5.35 -10.58
N LEU A 16 -7.54 -4.06 -10.85
CA LEU A 16 -8.68 -3.27 -11.30
C LEU A 16 -9.10 -3.75 -12.70
N VAL A 17 -9.88 -4.83 -12.75
CA VAL A 17 -10.53 -5.27 -13.99
C VAL A 17 -11.75 -4.37 -14.22
N PHE A 18 -11.56 -3.29 -14.96
CA PHE A 18 -12.66 -2.50 -15.51
C PHE A 18 -13.38 -3.32 -16.58
N ALA A 19 -14.39 -4.10 -16.18
CA ALA A 19 -15.41 -4.60 -17.09
C ALA A 19 -16.67 -3.73 -16.93
N GLY A 20 -16.70 -2.62 -17.65
CA GLY A 20 -17.91 -1.83 -17.80
C GLY A 20 -18.90 -2.54 -18.74
N CYS A 21 -20.05 -2.90 -18.21
CA CYS A 21 -21.29 -3.04 -18.98
C CYS A 21 -22.42 -2.43 -18.16
N ALA A 22 -22.88 -1.26 -18.59
CA ALA A 22 -24.12 -0.66 -18.15
C ALA A 22 -25.31 -1.45 -18.71
N ASP A 23 -26.32 -1.73 -17.87
CA ASP A 23 -27.70 -1.54 -18.29
C ASP A 23 -28.69 -1.45 -17.13
N ASN A 24 -29.70 -0.60 -17.31
CA ASN A 24 -30.72 -0.18 -16.36
C ASN A 24 -31.76 -1.28 -16.03
N LYS A 25 -32.24 -1.34 -14.78
CA LYS A 25 -33.69 -1.37 -14.42
C LYS A 25 -33.97 -1.39 -12.90
N GLU A 26 -34.96 -0.59 -12.51
CA GLU A 26 -35.53 -0.44 -11.17
C GLU A 26 -36.09 -1.75 -10.55
N SER A 27 -36.03 -1.88 -9.22
CA SER A 27 -37.20 -2.06 -8.34
C SER A 27 -36.82 -2.09 -6.84
N LYS A 28 -37.79 -1.67 -6.02
CA LYS A 28 -37.77 -1.19 -4.63
C LYS A 28 -37.70 -2.30 -3.53
N PRO A 29 -37.61 -1.94 -2.22
CA PRO A 29 -36.80 -2.62 -1.20
C PRO A 29 -37.57 -3.63 -0.34
N ILE A 30 -36.84 -4.50 0.36
CA ILE A 30 -37.35 -5.27 1.50
C ILE A 30 -36.32 -5.21 2.64
N ILE A 31 -36.79 -4.67 3.76
CA ILE A 31 -36.13 -4.67 5.08
C ILE A 31 -36.24 -6.08 5.65
N THR A 32 -35.13 -6.66 6.10
CA THR A 32 -35.16 -7.65 7.19
C THR A 32 -33.99 -7.43 8.13
N ASP A 33 -34.39 -7.06 9.35
CA ASP A 33 -33.64 -7.06 10.60
C ASP A 33 -32.74 -8.29 10.75
N SER A 34 -31.45 -8.05 10.99
CA SER A 34 -30.54 -8.93 11.73
C SER A 34 -29.27 -8.13 11.98
N SER A 35 -29.27 -7.39 13.10
CA SER A 35 -28.11 -6.69 13.63
C SER A 35 -27.11 -7.69 14.22
N PRO A 36 -25.85 -7.74 13.77
CA PRO A 36 -24.74 -8.04 14.65
C PRO A 36 -24.14 -6.73 15.15
N ALA A 37 -23.79 -6.71 16.44
CA ALA A 37 -23.25 -5.57 17.15
C ALA A 37 -22.15 -4.86 16.35
N VAL A 38 -22.42 -3.60 15.98
CA VAL A 38 -21.43 -2.70 15.37
C VAL A 38 -20.40 -2.40 16.45
N ILE A 39 -19.27 -3.10 16.39
CA ILE A 39 -18.07 -2.71 17.13
C ILE A 39 -17.70 -1.33 16.59
N THR A 40 -17.98 -0.31 17.39
CA THR A 40 -17.65 1.08 17.06
C THR A 40 -16.14 1.22 17.22
N ILE A 41 -15.40 0.95 16.15
CA ILE A 41 -13.96 1.22 16.06
C ILE A 41 -13.81 2.74 15.92
N PRO A 42 -12.99 3.40 16.76
CA PRO A 42 -12.81 4.84 16.67
C PRO A 42 -12.29 5.21 15.29
N THR A 43 -13.05 6.07 14.59
CA THR A 43 -12.61 6.73 13.36
C THR A 43 -11.40 7.60 13.69
N GLN A 44 -10.21 7.11 13.40
CA GLN A 44 -9.01 7.94 13.42
C GLN A 44 -8.89 8.58 12.05
N ASN A 45 -9.12 9.90 12.00
CA ASN A 45 -8.57 10.73 10.92
C ASN A 45 -7.04 10.66 11.05
N LEU A 46 -6.44 9.67 10.39
CA LEU A 46 -5.00 9.62 10.17
C LEU A 46 -4.73 10.33 8.85
N GLU A 47 -4.61 11.65 8.92
CA GLU A 47 -3.63 12.32 8.07
C GLU A 47 -2.36 12.39 8.92
N HIS A 48 -1.20 11.91 8.46
CA HIS A 48 0.05 12.69 8.41
C HIS A 48 1.19 12.00 7.63
N GLN A 49 2.19 12.79 7.22
CA GLN A 49 3.52 12.31 6.81
C GLN A 49 4.57 13.27 7.41
N ASP A 50 4.54 13.43 8.74
CA ASP A 50 5.53 14.20 9.52
C ASP A 50 6.50 13.28 10.28
N ASP A 51 6.51 11.98 9.97
CA ASP A 51 7.32 10.99 10.68
C ASP A 51 8.78 10.97 10.16
N GLU A 52 9.71 11.34 11.04
CA GLU A 52 11.14 11.31 10.73
C GLU A 52 11.68 9.89 10.51
N LYS A 53 11.06 8.87 11.12
CA LYS A 53 11.56 7.48 11.12
C LYS A 53 10.77 6.57 10.18
N CYS A 54 11.50 5.66 9.53
CA CYS A 54 10.96 4.67 8.61
C CYS A 54 9.92 3.74 9.27
N GLU A 55 10.18 3.29 10.51
CA GLU A 55 9.29 2.39 11.24
C GLU A 55 7.93 3.01 11.56
N ASP A 56 7.91 4.31 11.86
CA ASP A 56 6.69 5.03 12.19
C ASP A 56 5.84 5.20 10.92
N ALA A 57 6.48 5.59 9.81
CA ALA A 57 5.85 5.65 8.49
C ALA A 57 5.30 4.29 8.02
N PHE A 58 6.06 3.21 8.20
CA PHE A 58 5.61 1.85 7.89
C PHE A 58 4.40 1.46 8.76
N ARG A 59 4.43 1.79 10.05
CA ARG A 59 3.34 1.50 10.99
C ARG A 59 2.08 2.30 10.65
N GLU A 60 2.22 3.57 10.26
CA GLU A 60 1.09 4.37 9.79
C GLU A 60 0.45 3.74 8.55
N LEU A 61 1.25 3.43 7.53
CA LEU A 61 0.75 2.74 6.33
C LEU A 61 0.08 1.42 6.70
N PHE A 62 0.73 0.57 7.47
CA PHE A 62 0.17 -0.72 7.91
C PHE A 62 -1.19 -0.53 8.58
N ASN A 63 -1.31 0.40 9.52
CA ASN A 63 -2.57 0.69 10.20
C ASN A 63 -3.63 1.23 9.22
N SER A 64 -3.23 2.08 8.26
CA SER A 64 -4.12 2.66 7.25
C SER A 64 -4.79 1.58 6.38
N ILE A 65 -4.09 0.49 6.08
CA ILE A 65 -4.61 -0.62 5.27
C ILE A 65 -5.75 -1.34 6.00
N TYR A 66 -5.74 -1.36 7.34
CA TYR A 66 -6.72 -2.07 8.17
C TYR A 66 -7.69 -1.13 8.91
N ALA A 67 -7.73 0.14 8.52
CA ALA A 67 -8.61 1.15 9.11
C ALA A 67 -9.62 1.70 8.08
N PRO A 68 -10.85 2.04 8.52
CA PRO A 68 -11.86 2.57 7.62
C PRO A 68 -11.49 3.98 7.14
N ASN A 69 -11.83 4.30 5.89
CA ASN A 69 -11.68 5.62 5.28
C ASN A 69 -10.24 6.14 5.12
N CYS A 70 -9.25 5.24 5.07
CA CYS A 70 -7.83 5.60 4.97
C CYS A 70 -7.28 5.64 3.53
N GLY A 71 -8.13 5.64 2.50
CA GLY A 71 -7.69 5.63 1.10
C GLY A 71 -6.77 6.79 0.71
N ASP A 72 -7.00 8.00 1.24
CA ASP A 72 -6.13 9.14 0.98
C ASP A 72 -4.69 8.89 1.50
N SER A 73 -4.56 8.46 2.76
CA SER A 73 -3.27 8.07 3.36
C SER A 73 -2.61 6.94 2.56
N PHE A 74 -3.36 5.88 2.24
CA PHE A 74 -2.86 4.77 1.41
C PHE A 74 -2.27 5.28 0.08
N PHE A 75 -3.01 6.08 -0.69
CA PHE A 75 -2.50 6.57 -1.97
C PHE A 75 -1.28 7.48 -1.80
N LYS A 76 -1.23 8.32 -0.75
CA LYS A 76 -0.08 9.18 -0.43
C LYS A 76 1.20 8.37 -0.15
N TYR A 77 1.10 7.20 0.50
CA TYR A 77 2.24 6.30 0.67
C TYR A 77 2.58 5.55 -0.62
N MET A 78 1.61 5.22 -1.46
CA MET A 78 1.87 4.40 -2.64
C MET A 78 2.45 5.18 -3.82
N TYR A 79 2.09 6.45 -4.01
CA TYR A 79 2.43 7.21 -5.21
C TYR A 79 3.26 8.47 -4.89
N PRO A 80 4.18 8.87 -5.79
CA PRO A 80 4.76 10.22 -5.78
C PRO A 80 3.68 11.30 -5.84
N ASP A 81 3.92 12.45 -5.24
CA ASP A 81 2.92 13.51 -5.11
C ASP A 81 2.51 14.06 -6.48
N ALA A 82 3.44 14.11 -7.44
CA ALA A 82 3.13 14.47 -8.82
C ALA A 82 2.05 13.57 -9.46
N ALA A 83 2.03 12.27 -9.13
CA ALA A 83 1.01 11.35 -9.63
C ALA A 83 -0.33 11.57 -8.92
N ILE A 84 -0.30 11.84 -7.62
CA ILE A 84 -1.49 12.23 -6.84
C ILE A 84 -2.13 13.50 -7.41
N GLU A 85 -1.34 14.54 -7.64
CA GLU A 85 -1.82 15.80 -8.20
C GLU A 85 -2.36 15.62 -9.62
N LYS A 86 -1.75 14.76 -10.42
CA LYS A 86 -2.28 14.40 -11.74
C LYS A 86 -3.66 13.74 -11.62
N MET A 87 -3.82 12.73 -10.76
CA MET A 87 -5.12 12.08 -10.51
C MET A 87 -6.17 13.04 -9.96
N LYS A 88 -5.78 14.02 -9.14
CA LYS A 88 -6.69 15.07 -8.66
C LYS A 88 -7.13 15.98 -9.80
N SER A 89 -6.20 16.38 -10.68
CA SER A 89 -6.49 17.25 -11.83
C SER A 89 -7.41 16.60 -12.87
N THR A 90 -7.37 15.27 -13.00
CA THR A 90 -8.27 14.50 -13.88
C THR A 90 -9.60 14.16 -13.21
N GLY A 91 -9.76 14.45 -11.91
CA GLY A 91 -10.96 14.12 -11.13
C GLY A 91 -11.06 12.64 -10.73
N GLU A 92 -10.06 11.83 -11.03
CA GLU A 92 -10.05 10.39 -10.77
C GLU A 92 -9.78 10.08 -9.29
N TYR A 93 -8.97 10.92 -8.62
CA TYR A 93 -8.50 10.66 -7.26
C TYR A 93 -9.64 10.43 -6.25
N ALA A 94 -10.67 11.28 -6.28
CA ALA A 94 -11.81 11.17 -5.36
C ALA A 94 -12.56 9.84 -5.56
N SER A 95 -12.72 9.40 -6.81
CA SER A 95 -13.35 8.11 -7.13
C SER A 95 -12.48 6.96 -6.64
N LEU A 96 -11.17 7.00 -6.85
CA LEU A 96 -10.23 5.97 -6.39
C LEU A 96 -10.24 5.82 -4.88
N VAL A 97 -10.17 6.94 -4.14
CA VAL A 97 -10.28 6.96 -2.67
C VAL A 97 -11.62 6.38 -2.22
N SER A 98 -12.74 6.77 -2.85
CA SER A 98 -14.07 6.26 -2.50
C SER A 98 -14.20 4.75 -2.76
N THR A 99 -13.69 4.26 -3.88
CA THR A 99 -13.69 2.83 -4.21
C THR A 99 -12.83 2.05 -3.24
N TYR A 100 -11.62 2.53 -2.95
CA TYR A 100 -10.74 1.93 -1.95
C TYR A 100 -11.43 1.83 -0.58
N ASN A 101 -12.01 2.92 -0.10
CA ASN A 101 -12.69 2.96 1.20
C ASN A 101 -13.90 2.01 1.27
N SER A 102 -14.64 1.87 0.17
CA SER A 102 -15.77 0.95 0.09
C SER A 102 -15.29 -0.51 0.18
N ASN A 103 -14.30 -0.88 -0.64
CA ASN A 103 -13.71 -2.21 -0.65
C ASN A 103 -13.07 -2.55 0.71
N GLN A 104 -12.38 -1.59 1.33
CA GLN A 104 -11.78 -1.80 2.64
C GLN A 104 -12.82 -1.93 3.75
N SER A 105 -13.94 -1.22 3.67
CA SER A 105 -15.03 -1.41 4.64
C SER A 105 -15.58 -2.84 4.60
N GLU A 106 -15.72 -3.40 3.38
CA GLU A 106 -16.13 -4.80 3.21
C GLU A 106 -15.07 -5.78 3.73
N PHE A 107 -13.79 -5.56 3.40
CA PHE A 107 -12.69 -6.38 3.90
C PHE A 107 -12.60 -6.35 5.43
N ILE A 108 -12.64 -5.17 6.04
CA ILE A 108 -12.57 -4.98 7.50
C ILE A 108 -13.71 -5.71 8.20
N ALA A 109 -14.93 -5.66 7.63
CA ALA A 109 -16.09 -6.35 8.19
C ALA A 109 -15.96 -7.89 8.20
N MET A 110 -15.08 -8.45 7.35
CA MET A 110 -14.79 -9.89 7.31
C MET A 110 -13.63 -10.32 8.23
N MET A 111 -12.88 -9.38 8.79
CA MET A 111 -11.73 -9.69 9.64
C MET A 111 -12.19 -10.23 11.01
N LYS A 112 -11.46 -11.20 11.56
CA LYS A 112 -11.68 -11.67 12.93
C LYS A 112 -11.12 -10.68 13.96
N ALA A 113 -9.99 -10.06 13.63
CA ALA A 113 -9.32 -9.06 14.44
C ALA A 113 -8.58 -8.06 13.54
N THR A 114 -8.35 -6.84 14.04
CA THR A 114 -7.48 -5.87 13.37
C THR A 114 -6.02 -6.33 13.46
N PRO A 115 -5.31 -6.49 12.33
CA PRO A 115 -3.89 -6.83 12.33
C PRO A 115 -3.05 -5.82 13.10
N LYS A 116 -1.91 -6.27 13.63
CA LYS A 116 -0.98 -5.39 14.34
C LYS A 116 0.46 -5.83 14.17
N ILE A 117 1.35 -4.84 14.05
CA ILE A 117 2.79 -5.05 14.17
C ILE A 117 3.14 -5.23 15.65
N THR A 118 3.69 -6.39 15.99
CA THR A 118 4.14 -6.70 17.36
C THR A 118 5.56 -6.21 17.59
N GLU A 119 6.45 -6.39 16.63
CA GLU A 119 7.87 -6.08 16.76
C GLU A 119 8.52 -5.82 15.39
N PHE A 120 9.37 -4.79 15.29
CA PHE A 120 10.29 -4.64 14.18
C PHE A 120 11.53 -5.49 14.44
N THR A 121 11.78 -6.46 13.57
CA THR A 121 12.89 -7.42 13.71
C THR A 121 14.15 -6.96 12.97
N SER A 122 13.99 -6.16 11.91
CA SER A 122 15.10 -5.56 11.16
C SER A 122 14.65 -4.32 10.42
N VAL A 123 15.53 -3.33 10.32
CA VAL A 123 15.41 -2.15 9.46
C VAL A 123 16.78 -1.93 8.83
N THR A 124 16.92 -2.35 7.57
CA THR A 124 18.21 -2.45 6.90
C THR A 124 18.28 -1.42 5.78
N PRO A 125 19.30 -0.54 5.74
CA PRO A 125 19.46 0.39 4.63
C PRO A 125 19.53 -0.34 3.28
N LEU A 126 18.86 0.21 2.27
CA LEU A 126 18.95 -0.31 0.91
C LEU A 126 20.31 0.04 0.29
N THR A 127 20.82 -0.84 -0.56
CA THR A 127 22.00 -0.57 -1.39
C THR A 127 21.68 0.42 -2.51
N GLU A 128 22.70 0.98 -3.15
CA GLU A 128 22.51 1.86 -4.32
C GLU A 128 21.73 1.17 -5.46
N SER A 129 22.00 -0.11 -5.71
CA SER A 129 21.27 -0.91 -6.72
C SER A 129 19.79 -1.08 -6.36
N GLN A 130 19.47 -1.27 -5.08
CA GLN A 130 18.10 -1.41 -4.57
C GLN A 130 17.36 -0.08 -4.59
N ILE A 131 18.04 1.03 -4.29
CA ILE A 131 17.49 2.39 -4.45
C ILE A 131 17.17 2.65 -5.93
N ALA A 132 18.06 2.28 -6.85
CA ALA A 132 17.80 2.40 -8.29
C ALA A 132 16.60 1.54 -8.74
N ALA A 133 16.47 0.32 -8.20
CA ALA A 133 15.32 -0.55 -8.43
C ALA A 133 14.01 0.04 -7.87
N ALA A 134 14.04 0.66 -6.68
CA ALA A 134 12.90 1.35 -6.10
C ALA A 134 12.42 2.53 -6.96
N LYS A 135 13.34 3.32 -7.53
CA LYS A 135 12.97 4.38 -8.50
C LYS A 135 12.24 3.80 -9.71
N ARG A 136 12.73 2.69 -10.27
CA ARG A 136 12.07 1.98 -11.39
C ARG A 136 10.70 1.43 -11.00
N TYR A 137 10.55 0.90 -9.78
CA TYR A 137 9.25 0.48 -9.25
C TYR A 137 8.25 1.64 -9.23
N LEU A 138 8.63 2.79 -8.67
CA LEU A 138 7.75 3.97 -8.57
C LEU A 138 7.36 4.54 -9.95
N VAL A 139 8.31 4.55 -10.89
CA VAL A 139 8.05 4.91 -12.30
C VAL A 139 7.06 3.94 -12.93
N ASN A 140 7.28 2.63 -12.79
CA ASN A 140 6.39 1.63 -13.36
C ASN A 140 4.99 1.67 -12.74
N LEU A 141 4.90 1.90 -11.43
CA LEU A 141 3.64 2.07 -10.71
C LEU A 141 2.86 3.30 -11.21
N SER A 142 3.57 4.36 -11.60
CA SER A 142 2.99 5.64 -12.02
C SER A 142 2.86 5.79 -13.54
N LYS A 143 3.27 4.80 -14.36
CA LYS A 143 3.45 4.96 -15.81
C LYS A 143 2.21 5.44 -16.57
N ASP A 144 1.02 5.00 -16.15
CA ASP A 144 -0.24 5.34 -16.83
C ASP A 144 -0.75 6.73 -16.41
N ILE A 145 -0.21 7.28 -15.32
CA ILE A 145 -0.56 8.59 -14.76
C ILE A 145 0.46 9.64 -15.20
N LEU A 146 1.75 9.29 -15.12
CA LEU A 146 2.91 10.11 -15.46
C LEU A 146 3.81 9.37 -16.47
N PRO A 147 3.44 9.34 -17.76
CA PRO A 147 4.18 8.58 -18.78
C PRO A 147 5.60 9.12 -19.03
N ASP A 148 5.86 10.37 -18.68
CA ASP A 148 7.16 11.04 -18.87
C ASP A 148 8.06 10.95 -17.63
N LEU A 149 7.59 10.38 -16.51
CA LEU A 149 8.38 10.23 -15.28
C LEU A 149 9.50 9.21 -15.50
N ARG A 150 10.74 9.62 -15.23
CA ARG A 150 11.91 8.76 -15.34
C ARG A 150 12.54 8.50 -13.97
N PRO A 151 13.31 7.42 -13.80
CA PRO A 151 13.98 7.14 -12.53
C PRO A 151 14.87 8.31 -12.05
N ASP A 152 15.53 9.00 -12.98
CA ASP A 152 16.41 10.14 -12.68
C ASP A 152 15.67 11.38 -12.18
N ASP A 153 14.35 11.47 -12.40
CA ASP A 153 13.52 12.57 -11.90
C ASP A 153 13.19 12.39 -10.40
N LEU A 154 13.42 11.20 -9.83
CA LEU A 154 13.15 10.88 -8.43
C LEU A 154 14.43 11.00 -7.59
N VAL A 155 14.37 11.79 -6.52
CA VAL A 155 15.45 11.90 -5.53
C VAL A 155 15.03 11.15 -4.26
N ILE A 156 15.67 10.01 -3.99
CA ILE A 156 15.47 9.25 -2.75
C ILE A 156 16.56 9.68 -1.77
N THR A 157 16.17 10.20 -0.61
CA THR A 157 17.11 10.65 0.43
C THR A 157 17.44 9.53 1.42
N GLU A 158 16.51 8.60 1.64
CA GLU A 158 16.63 7.48 2.56
C GLU A 158 15.86 6.26 2.02
N GLY A 159 16.29 5.04 2.33
CA GLY A 159 15.55 3.84 1.96
C GLY A 159 15.96 2.64 2.79
N PHE A 160 14.96 1.85 3.20
CA PHE A 160 15.15 0.71 4.10
C PHE A 160 14.28 -0.47 3.70
N GLU A 161 14.79 -1.68 3.86
CA GLU A 161 13.96 -2.88 4.00
C GLU A 161 13.54 -3.02 5.46
N VAL A 162 12.23 -3.10 5.68
CA VAL A 162 11.61 -3.25 6.99
C VAL A 162 11.10 -4.68 7.10
N LYS A 163 11.48 -5.35 8.19
CA LYS A 163 10.98 -6.68 8.54
C LYS A 163 10.34 -6.66 9.91
N CYS A 164 9.08 -7.06 10.01
CA CYS A 164 8.37 -7.07 11.29
C CYS A 164 7.57 -8.34 11.52
N ASN A 165 7.36 -8.68 12.79
CA ASN A 165 6.40 -9.70 13.20
C ASN A 165 5.02 -9.04 13.30
N ILE A 166 4.01 -9.75 12.82
CA ILE A 166 2.62 -9.31 12.86
C ILE A 166 1.74 -10.37 13.49
N ILE A 167 0.60 -9.94 14.01
CA ILE A 167 -0.57 -10.81 14.20
C ILE A 167 -1.57 -10.46 13.10
N ASP A 168 -1.90 -11.43 12.25
CA ASP A 168 -2.79 -11.26 11.09
C ASP A 168 -4.27 -11.12 11.50
N TYR A 169 -5.14 -10.88 10.51
CA TYR A 169 -6.57 -10.69 10.73
C TYR A 169 -7.32 -11.98 11.15
N ASN A 170 -6.62 -13.13 11.17
CA ASN A 170 -7.10 -14.42 11.70
C ASN A 170 -6.50 -14.73 13.08
N GLU A 171 -5.81 -13.78 13.71
CA GLU A 171 -5.08 -13.91 14.97
C GLU A 171 -3.90 -14.91 14.90
N ARG A 172 -3.27 -15.05 13.73
CA ARG A 172 -2.08 -15.89 13.56
C ARG A 172 -0.83 -15.03 13.54
N GLU A 173 0.26 -15.56 14.11
CA GLU A 173 1.57 -14.95 13.98
C GLU A 173 2.07 -15.11 12.54
N ASP A 174 2.59 -14.02 11.98
CA ASP A 174 3.20 -13.98 10.66
C ASP A 174 4.36 -12.97 10.64
N THR A 175 5.04 -12.86 9.50
CA THR A 175 6.10 -11.89 9.25
C THR A 175 5.81 -11.10 8.00
N ASP A 176 6.01 -9.79 8.08
CA ASP A 176 5.94 -8.90 6.94
C ASP A 176 7.34 -8.40 6.54
N THR A 177 7.57 -8.18 5.25
CA THR A 177 8.84 -7.68 4.71
C THR A 177 8.57 -6.84 3.47
N GLU A 178 8.79 -5.54 3.59
CA GLU A 178 8.62 -4.59 2.50
C GLU A 178 9.71 -3.51 2.57
N CYS A 179 9.86 -2.74 1.50
CA CYS A 179 10.75 -1.61 1.46
C CYS A 179 9.99 -0.29 1.63
N MET A 180 10.63 0.68 2.26
CA MET A 180 10.16 2.07 2.35
C MET A 180 11.26 2.98 1.84
N VAL A 181 10.91 3.99 1.05
CA VAL A 181 11.86 5.00 0.54
C VAL A 181 11.34 6.40 0.80
N LYS A 182 12.21 7.32 1.19
CA LYS A 182 11.88 8.72 1.41
C LYS A 182 12.24 9.53 0.19
N LEU A 183 11.24 10.07 -0.49
CA LEU A 183 11.41 10.97 -1.62
C LEU A 183 11.61 12.40 -1.11
N GLU A 184 12.58 13.11 -1.69
CA GLU A 184 12.82 14.52 -1.41
C GLU A 184 11.56 15.34 -1.73
N GLY A 185 11.00 16.02 -0.74
CA GLY A 185 9.81 16.85 -0.88
C GLY A 185 8.46 16.10 -0.78
N ASP A 186 8.45 14.78 -0.92
CA ASP A 186 7.22 13.96 -1.01
C ASP A 186 7.02 13.01 0.20
N GLY A 187 8.02 12.89 1.09
CA GLY A 187 7.94 12.03 2.27
C GLY A 187 8.16 10.54 1.97
N TRP A 188 7.67 9.68 2.86
CA TRP A 188 7.88 8.24 2.79
C TRP A 188 6.91 7.57 1.81
N LYS A 189 7.45 6.74 0.91
CA LYS A 189 6.70 5.93 -0.05
C LYS A 189 6.95 4.45 0.18
N ALA A 190 5.87 3.67 0.06
CA ALA A 190 5.91 2.23 0.15
C ALA A 190 6.43 1.62 -1.14
N VAL A 191 7.23 0.58 -0.99
CA VAL A 191 7.68 -0.28 -2.06
C VAL A 191 7.38 -1.70 -1.62
N THR A 192 6.25 -2.23 -2.12
CA THR A 192 5.62 -3.49 -1.67
C THR A 192 6.36 -4.75 -2.17
N PHE A 193 7.68 -4.76 -1.95
CA PHE A 193 8.63 -5.80 -2.30
C PHE A 193 9.72 -5.82 -1.23
N SER A 194 10.30 -6.99 -0.99
CA SER A 194 11.59 -7.09 -0.30
C SER A 194 12.70 -6.46 -1.16
N ALA A 195 13.85 -6.18 -0.56
CA ALA A 195 15.01 -5.63 -1.25
C ALA A 195 15.49 -6.57 -2.38
N GLU A 196 15.51 -7.88 -2.10
CA GLU A 196 15.80 -8.90 -3.11
C GLU A 196 14.71 -8.92 -4.21
N GLY A 197 13.43 -8.84 -3.83
CA GLY A 197 12.32 -8.82 -4.76
C GLY A 197 12.35 -7.61 -5.69
N LEU A 198 12.80 -6.45 -5.19
CA LEU A 198 12.99 -5.25 -5.99
C LEU A 198 14.00 -5.46 -7.12
N GLU A 199 15.17 -5.99 -6.81
CA GLU A 199 16.23 -6.20 -7.79
C GLU A 199 15.84 -7.23 -8.85
N GLN A 200 15.08 -8.26 -8.46
CA GLN A 200 14.60 -9.30 -9.38
C GLN A 200 13.52 -8.78 -10.35
N ASN A 201 12.61 -7.94 -9.88
CA ASN A 201 11.46 -7.50 -10.68
C ASN A 201 11.71 -6.17 -11.41
N PHE A 202 12.67 -5.37 -10.94
CA PHE A 202 13.05 -4.10 -11.52
C PHE A 202 14.57 -4.03 -11.74
N PRO A 203 15.15 -4.97 -12.52
CA PRO A 203 16.58 -4.96 -12.81
C PRO A 203 16.96 -3.74 -13.65
N GLU A 204 18.26 -3.43 -13.70
CA GLU A 204 18.76 -2.49 -14.69
C GLU A 204 18.48 -3.04 -16.10
N THR A 205 17.87 -2.22 -16.96
CA THR A 205 17.81 -2.53 -18.38
C THR A 205 19.22 -2.40 -18.94
N PRO A 206 19.76 -3.42 -19.62
CA PRO A 206 21.04 -3.29 -20.30
C PRO A 206 20.96 -2.10 -21.26
N THR A 207 21.88 -1.14 -21.12
CA THR A 207 22.09 -0.12 -22.16
C THR A 207 22.62 -0.81 -23.41
N GLU A 208 21.80 -0.83 -24.47
CA GLU A 208 22.20 -1.24 -25.82
C GLU A 208 23.24 -0.30 -26.45
#